data_AF-A0A8F8AQ93-F1
#
_entry.id   AF-A0A8F8AQ93-F1
#
_cell.length_a   1.000
_cell.length_b   1.000
_cell.length_c   1.000
_cell.angle_alpha   90.00
_cell.angle_beta   90.00
_cell.angle_gamma   90.00
#
_symmetry.space_group_name_H-M   'P 1'
#
loop_
_entity.id
_entity.type
_entity.pdbx_description
1 polymer ?
#
loop_
_entity_poly.entity_id
_entity_poly.type
_entity_poly.pdbx_seq_one_letter_code
_entity_poly.pdbx_strand_id
1 'polypeptide(L)'
;MQDNRHSQAIIVLLAAVALGHSASQEIECRPRSSKGFCANFAQNVPFYAVPNFRGGSVMSEIEQELGSYKNLVSSGCSNALGHFLCSYYYPPCYQLNFGNTLKTLRLPPCQELCHYVRSSCEPVMARYRRSWPAHLDCSQFPSVCETNLCFPSSNSLQKHQSMQPLSVPGTFVFRYQKGRSFRINDENMVSISVGGRSSATVSEGQAIAVNIALDRPAQYGTTVYVTLDTVEQSARSADYQPGPYTASFYPGQTTTTVFIPTINDEIAENSEAFQISISSINSTHSNIVSCSDTLTVVIADDHDVVTCGFSDTIFESIEGQHSLLTLICTDEHEINFTLQVQTQDVTAVEGEDYSPGPYSVKFEAGQQQAILAIPTVDNSVAELVETFTARIVGSDQMAKVVFGGEAEVSIQDNDVTKCRLAAQNSSTLEGTTASVVVECQGQYDFDCNLQITVVGGSATGADYQLPQLVTLRAGSEQTSFDVVVLSDGIEDDGETVAVCIESIDQPALVLVNESRPSFITIKESTS
;
A
#
# COMPACT_ATOMS: atom_id res chain seq x y z
N MET A 1 11.09 -9.61 63.65
CA MET A 1 9.98 -8.81 64.23
C MET A 1 9.16 -8.35 63.02
N GLN A 2 7.91 -8.82 62.87
CA GLN A 2 6.70 -8.36 63.58
C GLN A 2 6.33 -6.90 63.20
N ASP A 3 5.08 -6.56 62.88
CA ASP A 3 3.90 -7.42 62.61
C ASP A 3 2.78 -6.62 61.90
N ASN A 4 1.82 -7.34 61.30
CA ASN A 4 0.43 -6.97 61.01
C ASN A 4 0.06 -5.73 60.15
N ARG A 5 -1.09 -5.83 59.46
CA ARG A 5 -1.73 -4.75 58.67
C ARG A 5 -3.07 -4.34 59.29
N HIS A 6 -3.22 -3.06 59.62
CA HIS A 6 -4.48 -2.40 60.01
C HIS A 6 -4.32 -0.88 59.74
N SER A 7 -5.36 -0.07 59.46
CA SER A 7 -6.78 -0.33 59.17
C SER A 7 -7.43 0.95 58.59
N GLN A 8 -8.72 0.85 58.23
CA GLN A 8 -9.64 1.96 57.87
C GLN A 8 -9.45 2.62 56.47
N ALA A 9 -10.45 3.29 55.89
CA ALA A 9 -11.91 3.05 55.83
C ALA A 9 -12.56 4.07 54.87
N ILE A 10 -13.44 3.65 53.94
CA ILE A 10 -14.42 4.53 53.27
C ILE A 10 -15.78 3.83 53.26
N ILE A 11 -16.84 4.60 53.46
CA ILE A 11 -18.23 4.13 53.67
C ILE A 11 -19.00 4.17 52.35
N VAL A 12 -19.75 3.10 52.04
CA VAL A 12 -20.85 3.09 51.05
C VAL A 12 -22.07 2.41 51.68
N LEU A 13 -23.27 2.88 51.31
CA LEU A 13 -24.52 2.60 52.04
C LEU A 13 -25.04 1.16 51.85
N LEU A 14 -25.78 0.70 52.87
CA LEU A 14 -26.67 -0.46 52.80
C LEU A 14 -27.82 -0.20 51.81
N ALA A 15 -27.97 -1.07 50.82
CA ALA A 15 -29.20 -1.28 50.07
C ALA A 15 -29.44 -2.79 49.92
N ALA A 16 -30.61 -3.27 50.33
CA ALA A 16 -30.89 -4.71 50.35
C ALA A 16 -31.25 -5.23 48.95
N VAL A 17 -30.32 -5.92 48.30
CA VAL A 17 -30.59 -6.67 47.06
C VAL A 17 -31.10 -8.06 47.43
N ALA A 18 -32.37 -8.34 47.11
CA ALA A 18 -32.95 -9.68 47.28
C ALA A 18 -32.27 -10.69 46.32
N LEU A 19 -32.08 -11.93 46.79
CA LEU A 19 -31.42 -13.00 46.05
C LEU A 19 -32.29 -13.54 44.89
N GLY A 20 -32.31 -12.80 43.78
CA GLY A 20 -32.92 -13.22 42.51
C GLY A 20 -32.16 -14.37 41.85
N HIS A 21 -32.29 -15.58 42.38
CA HIS A 21 -31.81 -16.80 41.73
C HIS A 21 -32.61 -17.04 40.45
N SER A 22 -32.00 -16.79 39.29
CA SER A 22 -32.51 -17.24 37.99
C SER A 22 -32.33 -18.76 37.87
N ALA A 23 -33.25 -19.51 38.48
CA ALA A 23 -33.30 -20.96 38.36
C ALA A 23 -33.40 -21.36 36.88
N SER A 24 -32.31 -21.94 36.36
CA SER A 24 -32.29 -22.51 35.02
C SER A 24 -33.26 -23.69 34.99
N GLN A 25 -34.37 -23.55 34.26
CA GLN A 25 -35.39 -24.60 34.19
C GLN A 25 -34.78 -25.88 33.62
N GLU A 26 -34.92 -26.98 34.37
CA GLU A 26 -34.37 -28.28 34.01
C GLU A 26 -35.04 -28.81 32.74
N ILE A 27 -34.25 -29.35 31.82
CA ILE A 27 -34.74 -29.77 30.50
C ILE A 27 -35.31 -31.19 30.60
N GLU A 28 -36.60 -31.32 30.31
CA GLU A 28 -37.35 -32.58 30.30
C GLU A 28 -37.52 -33.08 28.86
N CYS A 29 -37.23 -34.37 28.61
CA CYS A 29 -37.54 -35.02 27.34
C CYS A 29 -38.96 -35.59 27.37
N ARG A 30 -39.87 -35.08 26.54
CA ARG A 30 -41.24 -35.57 26.39
C ARG A 30 -41.44 -36.34 25.08
N PRO A 31 -42.24 -37.42 25.05
CA PRO A 31 -42.42 -38.26 23.87
C PRO A 31 -43.23 -37.55 22.78
N ARG A 32 -42.84 -37.73 21.51
CA ARG A 32 -43.46 -37.07 20.35
C ARG A 32 -44.97 -37.29 20.28
N SER A 33 -45.72 -36.19 20.12
CA SER A 33 -47.15 -36.23 19.84
C SER A 33 -47.45 -36.78 18.44
N SER A 34 -48.46 -37.65 18.34
CA SER A 34 -49.05 -38.10 17.06
C SER A 34 -50.06 -37.11 16.48
N LYS A 35 -50.28 -35.95 17.11
CA LYS A 35 -51.19 -34.88 16.71
C LYS A 35 -50.54 -33.50 16.89
N GLY A 36 -50.84 -32.57 15.99
CA GLY A 36 -50.25 -31.22 15.98
C GLY A 36 -49.45 -30.94 14.71
N PHE A 37 -48.95 -29.72 14.58
CA PHE A 37 -48.19 -29.20 13.43
C PHE A 37 -46.99 -30.10 13.11
N CYS A 38 -46.21 -30.48 14.14
CA CYS A 38 -44.98 -31.26 13.96
C CYS A 38 -45.17 -32.77 13.77
N ALA A 39 -46.41 -33.29 13.79
CA ALA A 39 -46.68 -34.72 13.63
C ALA A 39 -46.14 -35.29 12.31
N ASN A 40 -46.13 -34.50 11.24
CA ASN A 40 -45.68 -34.90 9.90
C ASN A 40 -44.23 -34.46 9.56
N PHE A 41 -43.68 -33.46 10.26
CA PHE A 41 -42.34 -32.91 9.99
C PHE A 41 -41.24 -33.42 10.93
N ALA A 42 -41.60 -34.02 12.07
CA ALA A 42 -40.63 -34.53 13.06
C ALA A 42 -40.72 -36.07 13.21
N GLN A 43 -41.01 -36.79 12.13
CA GLN A 43 -41.38 -38.22 12.20
C GLN A 43 -40.31 -39.11 12.86
N ASN A 44 -39.03 -38.80 12.63
CA ASN A 44 -37.87 -39.55 13.12
C ASN A 44 -37.32 -39.04 14.47
N VAL A 45 -37.98 -38.06 15.11
CA VAL A 45 -37.55 -37.48 16.40
C VAL A 45 -38.43 -38.03 17.52
N PRO A 46 -37.99 -39.04 18.31
CA PRO A 46 -38.87 -39.71 19.28
C PRO A 46 -39.20 -38.86 20.51
N PHE A 47 -38.32 -37.94 20.90
CA PHE A 47 -38.48 -37.07 22.06
C PHE A 47 -38.14 -35.62 21.72
N TYR A 48 -38.93 -34.67 22.23
CA TYR A 48 -38.65 -33.24 22.17
C TYR A 48 -38.40 -32.68 23.57
N ALA A 49 -37.59 -31.64 23.64
CA ALA A 49 -37.17 -31.01 24.88
C ALA A 49 -38.14 -29.89 25.26
N VAL A 50 -38.52 -29.83 26.54
CA VAL A 50 -39.18 -28.67 27.15
C VAL A 50 -38.33 -28.16 28.33
N PRO A 51 -38.26 -26.83 28.56
CA PRO A 51 -38.80 -25.77 27.72
C PRO A 51 -38.06 -25.64 26.37
N ASN A 52 -38.81 -25.30 25.31
CA ASN A 52 -38.24 -25.05 23.98
C ASN A 52 -37.38 -23.77 23.97
N PHE A 53 -36.79 -23.41 22.82
CA PHE A 53 -35.93 -22.23 22.71
C PHE A 53 -36.62 -20.90 23.02
N ARG A 54 -37.96 -20.87 23.05
CA ARG A 54 -38.79 -19.70 23.40
C ARG A 54 -39.34 -19.75 24.84
N GLY A 55 -38.92 -20.72 25.65
CA GLY A 55 -39.38 -20.90 27.03
C GLY A 55 -40.69 -21.68 27.18
N GLY A 56 -41.33 -22.08 26.07
CA GLY A 56 -42.60 -22.80 26.08
C GLY A 56 -42.46 -24.23 26.58
N SER A 57 -43.30 -24.62 27.55
CA SER A 57 -43.38 -25.98 28.12
C SER A 57 -44.77 -26.62 28.01
N VAL A 58 -45.78 -25.85 27.57
CA VAL A 58 -47.18 -26.27 27.37
C VAL A 58 -47.45 -26.44 25.87
N MET A 59 -47.77 -27.66 25.45
CA MET A 59 -47.85 -28.02 24.03
C MET A 59 -48.90 -27.24 23.23
N SER A 60 -50.05 -26.91 23.83
CA SER A 60 -51.13 -26.15 23.18
C SER A 60 -50.74 -24.72 22.85
N GLU A 61 -49.89 -24.09 23.68
CA GLU A 61 -49.39 -22.73 23.46
C GLU A 61 -48.35 -22.72 22.33
N ILE A 62 -47.46 -23.71 22.30
CA ILE A 62 -46.48 -23.92 21.23
C ILE A 62 -47.17 -24.19 19.89
N GLU A 63 -48.22 -25.01 19.87
CA GLU A 63 -49.06 -25.28 18.69
C GLU A 63 -49.84 -24.03 18.21
N GLN A 64 -50.26 -23.16 19.13
CA GLN A 64 -50.90 -21.89 18.79
C GLN A 64 -49.90 -20.94 18.10
N GLU A 65 -48.67 -20.85 18.59
CA GLU A 65 -47.64 -20.01 17.96
C GLU A 65 -47.21 -20.57 16.59
N LEU A 66 -46.92 -21.87 16.49
CA LEU A 66 -46.69 -22.56 15.21
C LEU A 66 -47.86 -22.39 14.24
N GLY A 67 -49.08 -22.22 14.75
CA GLY A 67 -50.29 -21.89 14.00
C GLY A 67 -50.13 -20.68 13.07
N SER A 68 -49.32 -19.69 13.45
CA SER A 68 -49.06 -18.48 12.65
C SER A 68 -48.28 -18.76 11.36
N TYR A 69 -47.45 -19.80 11.34
CA TYR A 69 -46.62 -20.18 10.17
C TYR A 69 -47.34 -21.10 9.18
N LYS A 70 -48.54 -21.60 9.50
CA LYS A 70 -49.29 -22.55 8.67
C LYS A 70 -49.45 -22.07 7.22
N ASN A 71 -49.77 -20.79 7.03
CA ASN A 71 -49.94 -20.21 5.68
C ASN A 71 -48.62 -20.14 4.89
N LEU A 72 -47.48 -19.97 5.56
CA LEU A 72 -46.16 -19.94 4.93
C LEU A 72 -45.70 -21.36 4.54
N VAL A 73 -45.98 -22.37 5.38
CA VAL A 73 -45.77 -23.78 5.01
C VAL A 73 -46.65 -24.18 3.84
N SER A 74 -47.93 -23.81 3.85
CA SER A 74 -48.87 -24.06 2.75
C SER A 74 -48.52 -23.32 1.45
N SER A 75 -47.64 -22.30 1.48
CA SER A 75 -47.17 -21.65 0.26
C SER A 75 -46.09 -22.44 -0.48
N GLY A 76 -45.56 -23.51 0.13
CA GLY A 76 -44.54 -24.37 -0.48
C GLY A 76 -43.16 -23.72 -0.66
N CYS A 77 -42.89 -22.57 -0.03
CA CYS A 77 -41.67 -21.79 -0.28
C CYS A 77 -40.37 -22.55 0.02
N SER A 78 -40.38 -23.51 0.94
CA SER A 78 -39.30 -24.48 1.13
C SER A 78 -39.85 -25.80 1.67
N ASN A 79 -39.37 -26.92 1.15
CA ASN A 79 -39.67 -28.26 1.67
C ASN A 79 -39.12 -28.48 3.10
N ALA A 80 -38.11 -27.70 3.50
CA ALA A 80 -37.46 -27.78 4.80
C ALA A 80 -38.10 -26.88 5.87
N LEU A 81 -38.97 -25.92 5.50
CA LEU A 81 -39.56 -24.95 6.44
C LEU A 81 -40.26 -25.61 7.64
N GLY A 82 -41.07 -26.66 7.41
CA GLY A 82 -41.73 -27.40 8.48
C GLY A 82 -40.75 -28.09 9.44
N HIS A 83 -39.64 -28.60 8.91
CA HIS A 83 -38.58 -29.26 9.69
C HIS A 83 -37.76 -28.25 10.52
N PHE A 84 -37.44 -27.09 9.95
CA PHE A 84 -36.78 -25.97 10.63
C PHE A 84 -37.64 -25.42 11.79
N LEU A 85 -38.93 -25.12 11.52
CA LEU A 85 -39.84 -24.65 12.56
C LEU A 85 -40.00 -25.68 13.70
N CYS A 86 -40.12 -26.97 13.36
CA CYS A 86 -40.25 -28.01 14.37
C CYS A 86 -38.97 -28.22 15.19
N SER A 87 -37.77 -28.10 14.61
CA SER A 87 -36.51 -28.20 15.36
C SER A 87 -36.24 -26.99 16.26
N TYR A 88 -36.90 -25.85 16.05
CA TYR A 88 -36.84 -24.69 16.96
C TYR A 88 -37.94 -24.72 18.05
N TYR A 89 -39.20 -25.01 17.68
CA TYR A 89 -40.34 -24.97 18.60
C TYR A 89 -40.59 -26.28 19.35
N TYR A 90 -40.17 -27.42 18.80
CA TYR A 90 -40.19 -28.75 19.41
C TYR A 90 -38.79 -29.41 19.29
N PRO A 91 -37.75 -28.80 19.89
CA PRO A 91 -36.36 -29.17 19.63
C PRO A 91 -36.07 -30.62 20.05
N PRO A 92 -35.35 -31.41 19.25
CA PRO A 92 -34.97 -32.78 19.59
C PRO A 92 -34.28 -32.87 20.96
N CYS A 93 -34.68 -33.85 21.77
CA CYS A 93 -34.15 -34.06 23.11
C CYS A 93 -33.14 -35.20 23.14
N TYR A 94 -31.96 -34.93 23.69
CA TYR A 94 -30.91 -35.92 23.89
C TYR A 94 -30.50 -35.98 25.36
N GLN A 95 -30.18 -37.18 25.85
CA GLN A 95 -29.65 -37.37 27.21
C GLN A 95 -28.24 -37.95 27.11
N LEU A 96 -27.27 -37.21 27.61
CA LEU A 96 -25.85 -37.53 27.53
C LEU A 96 -25.34 -37.97 28.91
N ASN A 97 -24.64 -39.11 28.96
CA ASN A 97 -24.04 -39.64 30.19
C ASN A 97 -22.58 -39.17 30.32
N PHE A 98 -22.32 -38.28 31.27
CA PHE A 98 -20.99 -37.82 31.64
C PHE A 98 -20.56 -38.49 32.95
N GLY A 99 -20.12 -39.75 32.85
CA GLY A 99 -19.77 -40.58 34.00
C GLY A 99 -21.00 -40.85 34.89
N ASN A 100 -21.02 -40.28 36.09
CA ASN A 100 -22.13 -40.40 37.04
C ASN A 100 -23.23 -39.34 36.84
N THR A 101 -23.07 -38.41 35.90
CA THR A 101 -24.00 -37.29 35.68
C THR A 101 -24.73 -37.41 34.36
N LEU A 102 -26.06 -37.52 34.40
CA LEU A 102 -26.92 -37.42 33.22
C LEU A 102 -27.16 -35.94 32.90
N LYS A 103 -26.97 -35.52 31.64
CA LYS A 103 -27.26 -34.15 31.18
C LYS A 103 -28.23 -34.19 30.00
N THR A 104 -29.41 -33.61 30.17
CA THR A 104 -30.36 -33.40 29.06
C THR A 104 -29.94 -32.19 28.20
N LEU A 105 -30.07 -32.32 26.89
CA LEU A 105 -29.78 -31.31 25.88
C LEU A 105 -30.97 -31.13 24.93
N ARG A 106 -31.20 -29.88 24.51
CA ARG A 106 -32.11 -29.51 23.42
C ARG A 106 -31.29 -29.15 22.18
N LEU A 107 -31.54 -29.79 21.05
CA LEU A 107 -30.78 -29.58 19.81
C LEU A 107 -31.39 -28.42 19.00
N PRO A 108 -30.63 -27.35 18.66
CA PRO A 108 -31.10 -26.28 17.78
C PRO A 108 -31.11 -26.71 16.31
N PRO A 109 -31.84 -26.03 15.40
CA PRO A 109 -31.56 -26.12 13.97
C PRO A 109 -30.13 -25.66 13.66
N CYS A 110 -29.53 -26.18 12.59
CA CYS A 110 -28.26 -25.66 12.08
C CYS A 110 -28.44 -24.30 11.38
N GLN A 111 -27.40 -23.45 11.41
CA GLN A 111 -27.37 -22.15 10.74
C GLN A 111 -27.67 -22.25 9.23
N GLU A 112 -27.12 -23.26 8.57
CA GLU A 112 -27.24 -23.52 7.13
C GLU A 112 -28.68 -23.93 6.75
N LEU A 113 -29.36 -24.69 7.62
CA LEU A 113 -30.79 -24.99 7.49
C LEU A 113 -31.63 -23.72 7.62
N CYS A 114 -31.27 -22.82 8.53
CA CYS A 114 -31.92 -21.51 8.63
C CYS A 114 -31.72 -20.68 7.35
N HIS A 115 -30.49 -20.53 6.85
CA HIS A 115 -30.22 -19.75 5.63
C HIS A 115 -30.92 -20.34 4.39
N TYR A 116 -30.95 -21.67 4.22
CA TYR A 116 -31.66 -22.33 3.13
C TYR A 116 -33.17 -22.07 3.13
N VAL A 117 -33.80 -22.15 4.30
CA VAL A 117 -35.24 -21.86 4.44
C VAL A 117 -35.50 -20.36 4.30
N ARG A 118 -34.64 -19.51 4.89
CA ARG A 118 -34.76 -18.05 4.84
C ARG A 118 -34.67 -17.53 3.41
N SER A 119 -33.64 -17.88 2.64
CA SER A 119 -33.46 -17.41 1.26
C SER A 119 -34.66 -17.77 0.36
N SER A 120 -35.28 -18.92 0.61
CA SER A 120 -36.43 -19.42 -0.15
C SER A 120 -37.78 -18.78 0.30
N CYS A 121 -37.94 -18.47 1.59
CA CYS A 121 -39.23 -18.05 2.17
C CYS A 121 -39.31 -16.55 2.55
N GLU A 122 -38.20 -15.87 2.84
CA GLU A 122 -38.17 -14.43 3.12
C GLU A 122 -38.69 -13.59 1.93
N PRO A 123 -38.37 -13.90 0.65
CA PRO A 123 -38.99 -13.22 -0.51
C PRO A 123 -40.51 -13.44 -0.60
N VAL A 124 -41.03 -14.55 -0.07
CA VAL A 124 -42.47 -14.82 -0.02
C VAL A 124 -43.13 -14.05 1.11
N MET A 125 -42.48 -13.94 2.28
CA MET A 125 -42.95 -13.09 3.38
C MET A 125 -42.95 -11.60 3.01
N ALA A 126 -41.94 -11.13 2.28
CA ALA A 126 -41.80 -9.75 1.85
C ALA A 126 -42.98 -9.28 0.97
N ARG A 127 -43.53 -10.16 0.12
CA ARG A 127 -44.75 -9.88 -0.68
C ARG A 127 -45.97 -9.51 0.17
N TYR A 128 -46.02 -9.99 1.42
CA TYR A 128 -47.06 -9.67 2.40
C TYR A 128 -46.62 -8.61 3.43
N ARG A 129 -45.56 -7.85 3.13
CA ARG A 129 -44.95 -6.83 4.00
C ARG A 129 -44.50 -7.37 5.36
N ARG A 130 -43.96 -8.59 5.39
CA ARG A 130 -43.37 -9.21 6.59
C ARG A 130 -41.90 -9.51 6.35
N SER A 131 -41.04 -9.09 7.28
CA SER A 131 -39.64 -9.49 7.34
C SER A 131 -39.49 -10.89 7.95
N TRP A 132 -38.31 -11.50 7.82
CA TRP A 132 -37.95 -12.70 8.56
C TRP A 132 -38.02 -12.43 10.09
N PRO A 133 -38.51 -13.36 10.93
CA PRO A 133 -38.68 -13.10 12.36
C PRO A 133 -37.32 -13.04 13.09
N ALA A 134 -37.11 -12.00 13.92
CA ALA A 134 -35.84 -11.80 14.62
C ALA A 134 -35.46 -12.97 15.54
N HIS A 135 -36.43 -13.65 16.17
CA HIS A 135 -36.18 -14.84 16.99
C HIS A 135 -35.87 -16.10 16.16
N LEU A 136 -35.93 -16.03 14.83
CA LEU A 136 -35.47 -17.06 13.89
C LEU A 136 -34.28 -16.56 13.05
N ASP A 137 -33.60 -15.48 13.44
CA ASP A 137 -32.40 -15.05 12.72
C ASP A 137 -31.32 -16.13 12.77
N CYS A 138 -30.58 -16.27 11.67
CA CYS A 138 -29.70 -17.43 11.47
C CYS A 138 -28.39 -17.32 12.24
N SER A 139 -27.97 -16.11 12.63
CA SER A 139 -26.76 -15.86 13.42
C SER A 139 -26.79 -16.45 14.84
N GLN A 140 -27.97 -16.76 15.37
CA GLN A 140 -28.12 -17.34 16.72
C GLN A 140 -27.90 -18.86 16.75
N PHE A 141 -27.83 -19.51 15.59
CA PHE A 141 -27.74 -20.96 15.46
C PHE A 141 -26.29 -21.37 15.17
N PRO A 142 -25.83 -22.51 15.70
CA PRO A 142 -24.50 -23.02 15.40
C PRO A 142 -24.40 -23.47 13.94
N SER A 143 -23.24 -23.26 13.33
CA SER A 143 -22.87 -23.92 12.08
C SER A 143 -22.58 -25.41 12.31
N VAL A 144 -22.87 -26.23 11.29
CA VAL A 144 -22.41 -27.61 11.18
C VAL A 144 -20.89 -27.68 11.30
N CYS A 145 -20.18 -26.78 10.60
CA CYS A 145 -18.73 -26.78 10.45
C CYS A 145 -17.99 -26.48 11.76
N GLU A 146 -18.61 -25.75 12.69
CA GLU A 146 -18.00 -25.40 13.99
C GLU A 146 -18.20 -26.47 15.07
N THR A 147 -19.36 -27.13 15.12
CA THR A 147 -19.78 -27.89 16.31
C THR A 147 -20.38 -29.27 16.05
N ASN A 148 -20.83 -29.56 14.82
CA ASN A 148 -21.60 -30.76 14.46
C ASN A 148 -22.85 -31.06 15.33
N LEU A 149 -23.26 -30.17 16.24
CA LEU A 149 -24.26 -30.45 17.29
C LEU A 149 -25.58 -29.69 17.07
N CYS A 150 -26.16 -29.86 15.88
CA CYS A 150 -27.35 -29.16 15.42
C CYS A 150 -28.24 -30.05 14.52
N PHE A 151 -29.50 -29.66 14.32
CA PHE A 151 -30.47 -30.42 13.54
C PHE A 151 -30.41 -30.07 12.04
N PRO A 152 -30.13 -31.05 11.16
CA PRO A 152 -29.79 -30.81 9.75
C PRO A 152 -31.01 -30.75 8.81
N SER A 153 -30.75 -30.50 7.52
CA SER A 153 -31.79 -30.42 6.49
C SER A 153 -32.41 -31.78 6.12
N SER A 154 -33.67 -31.74 5.66
CA SER A 154 -34.54 -32.92 5.63
C SER A 154 -34.31 -33.91 4.49
N ASN A 155 -33.43 -33.62 3.52
CA ASN A 155 -33.13 -34.56 2.42
C ASN A 155 -32.46 -35.86 2.92
N SER A 156 -31.88 -35.88 4.13
CA SER A 156 -31.33 -37.09 4.75
C SER A 156 -32.38 -38.09 5.25
N LEU A 157 -33.64 -37.67 5.47
CA LEU A 157 -34.56 -38.39 6.37
C LEU A 157 -35.41 -39.51 5.74
N GLN A 158 -35.41 -39.68 4.41
CA GLN A 158 -36.28 -40.66 3.73
C GLN A 158 -35.72 -42.10 3.63
N LYS A 159 -34.45 -42.34 3.98
CA LYS A 159 -33.78 -43.66 3.82
C LYS A 159 -33.35 -44.34 5.13
N HIS A 160 -33.88 -43.94 6.28
CA HIS A 160 -33.43 -44.44 7.59
C HIS A 160 -34.50 -45.24 8.34
N GLN A 161 -34.92 -46.36 7.76
CA GLN A 161 -35.40 -47.48 8.58
C GLN A 161 -34.16 -48.17 9.21
N SER A 162 -34.15 -48.32 10.53
CA SER A 162 -33.07 -48.86 11.39
C SER A 162 -31.81 -47.97 11.63
N MET A 163 -31.96 -46.94 12.48
CA MET A 163 -30.94 -46.07 13.13
C MET A 163 -31.32 -45.90 14.63
N GLN A 164 -30.67 -46.25 15.76
CA GLN A 164 -29.33 -46.69 16.21
C GLN A 164 -28.58 -45.60 17.10
N PRO A 165 -27.44 -45.84 17.83
CA PRO A 165 -26.55 -44.78 18.44
C PRO A 165 -25.00 -44.89 18.14
N LEU A 166 -24.20 -43.80 18.14
CA LEU A 166 -22.75 -43.71 17.75
C LEU A 166 -21.72 -44.09 18.86
N SER A 167 -20.43 -44.23 18.52
CA SER A 167 -19.31 -44.48 19.45
C SER A 167 -18.27 -43.34 19.54
N VAL A 168 -18.16 -42.73 20.73
CA VAL A 168 -17.05 -41.85 21.17
C VAL A 168 -16.15 -42.66 22.15
N PRO A 169 -14.84 -42.37 22.32
CA PRO A 169 -13.95 -43.13 23.23
C PRO A 169 -14.31 -43.06 24.73
N GLY A 170 -15.32 -43.83 25.13
CA GLY A 170 -15.78 -44.01 26.51
C GLY A 170 -16.74 -45.21 26.58
N THR A 171 -16.68 -46.01 27.65
CA THR A 171 -17.32 -47.33 27.68
C THR A 171 -18.84 -47.27 27.96
N PHE A 172 -19.64 -46.99 26.93
CA PHE A 172 -21.10 -46.93 27.05
C PHE A 172 -21.76 -48.33 27.10
N VAL A 173 -22.08 -48.82 28.30
CA VAL A 173 -22.82 -50.07 28.52
C VAL A 173 -24.31 -49.78 28.73
N PHE A 174 -25.10 -49.93 27.67
CA PHE A 174 -26.56 -49.89 27.78
C PHE A 174 -27.11 -51.23 28.31
N ARG A 175 -27.85 -51.20 29.43
CA ARG A 175 -28.68 -52.31 29.90
C ARG A 175 -30.16 -51.96 29.84
N TYR A 176 -30.87 -52.56 28.89
CA TYR A 176 -32.25 -53.01 29.13
C TYR A 176 -32.43 -54.40 28.54
N GLN A 177 -33.37 -55.20 29.06
CA GLN A 177 -33.39 -56.64 28.78
C GLN A 177 -34.01 -57.01 27.43
N LYS A 178 -33.48 -58.12 26.87
CA LYS A 178 -33.94 -58.82 25.66
C LYS A 178 -33.99 -58.01 24.35
N GLY A 179 -32.85 -57.99 23.67
CA GLY A 179 -32.81 -58.82 22.46
C GLY A 179 -32.06 -58.29 21.25
N ARG A 180 -31.95 -56.96 21.06
CA ARG A 180 -31.18 -56.37 19.96
C ARG A 180 -30.49 -55.07 20.40
N SER A 181 -29.16 -55.09 20.40
CA SER A 181 -28.33 -53.88 20.45
C SER A 181 -28.33 -53.19 19.10
N PHE A 182 -28.18 -51.88 19.08
CA PHE A 182 -28.26 -51.02 17.90
C PHE A 182 -27.04 -50.03 17.90
N ARG A 183 -26.48 -49.63 16.74
CA ARG A 183 -25.39 -48.62 16.50
C ARG A 183 -25.54 -47.73 15.22
N ILE A 184 -25.54 -46.38 15.29
CA ILE A 184 -25.47 -45.49 14.08
C ILE A 184 -24.02 -45.18 13.81
N ASN A 185 -23.80 -44.61 12.61
CA ASN A 185 -22.94 -43.46 12.48
C ASN A 185 -23.79 -42.19 12.20
N ASP A 186 -23.82 -41.23 13.13
CA ASP A 186 -24.44 -39.90 12.94
C ASP A 186 -23.43 -38.96 12.27
N GLU A 187 -23.02 -39.36 11.06
CA GLU A 187 -21.89 -38.78 10.29
C GLU A 187 -22.39 -38.29 8.91
N ASN A 188 -23.71 -38.10 8.75
CA ASN A 188 -24.38 -38.12 7.44
C ASN A 188 -24.49 -36.77 6.70
N MET A 189 -23.75 -35.76 7.11
CA MET A 189 -23.40 -34.60 6.26
C MET A 189 -21.91 -34.61 6.03
N VAL A 190 -21.46 -34.32 4.81
CA VAL A 190 -20.04 -34.12 4.49
C VAL A 190 -19.83 -32.62 4.32
N SER A 191 -18.87 -32.03 5.03
CA SER A 191 -18.50 -30.63 4.81
C SER A 191 -17.41 -30.54 3.75
N ILE A 192 -17.47 -29.49 2.93
CA ILE A 192 -16.44 -29.16 1.93
C ILE A 192 -15.85 -27.78 2.19
N SER A 193 -14.53 -27.69 2.06
CA SER A 193 -13.72 -26.50 2.34
C SER A 193 -12.72 -26.22 1.21
N VAL A 194 -12.33 -24.95 1.08
CA VAL A 194 -11.28 -24.49 0.15
C VAL A 194 -10.00 -24.17 0.94
N GLY A 195 -8.86 -24.70 0.50
CA GLY A 195 -7.53 -24.37 0.99
C GLY A 195 -7.16 -24.90 2.38
N GLY A 196 -8.11 -25.02 3.32
CA GLY A 196 -7.84 -25.26 4.74
C GLY A 196 -7.12 -24.08 5.43
N ARG A 197 -7.10 -22.92 4.77
CA ARG A 197 -6.43 -21.67 5.15
C ARG A 197 -7.15 -20.51 4.46
N SER A 198 -7.20 -19.34 5.10
CA SER A 198 -7.86 -18.15 4.55
C SER A 198 -7.10 -17.51 3.39
N SER A 199 -5.78 -17.66 3.35
CA SER A 199 -4.93 -17.10 2.31
C SER A 199 -3.83 -18.04 1.83
N ALA A 200 -3.37 -17.83 0.60
CA ALA A 200 -2.17 -18.41 0.02
C ALA A 200 -1.40 -17.30 -0.72
N THR A 201 -0.08 -17.43 -0.77
CA THR A 201 0.76 -16.62 -1.68
C THR A 201 1.34 -17.55 -2.73
N VAL A 202 1.45 -17.05 -3.95
CA VAL A 202 2.11 -17.71 -5.08
C VAL A 202 2.99 -16.67 -5.78
N SER A 203 4.15 -17.10 -6.30
CA SER A 203 4.91 -16.23 -7.19
C SER A 203 4.21 -16.12 -8.54
N GLU A 204 4.48 -15.03 -9.25
CA GLU A 204 4.06 -14.85 -10.62
C GLU A 204 4.57 -15.99 -11.54
N GLY A 205 3.88 -16.22 -12.66
CA GLY A 205 4.09 -17.35 -13.57
C GLY A 205 3.84 -18.75 -12.99
N GLN A 206 3.63 -18.90 -11.68
CA GLN A 206 3.43 -20.20 -11.02
C GLN A 206 1.95 -20.48 -10.73
N ALA A 207 1.44 -21.61 -11.23
CA ALA A 207 0.05 -22.00 -10.99
C ALA A 207 -0.22 -22.36 -9.51
N ILE A 208 -1.14 -21.64 -8.86
CA ILE A 208 -1.52 -21.88 -7.47
C ILE A 208 -2.27 -23.21 -7.31
N ALA A 209 -1.75 -24.07 -6.43
CA ALA A 209 -2.36 -25.33 -6.04
C ALA A 209 -3.48 -25.12 -5.00
N VAL A 210 -4.72 -25.14 -5.47
CA VAL A 210 -5.95 -24.97 -4.68
C VAL A 210 -6.46 -26.34 -4.23
N ASN A 211 -6.11 -26.72 -3.00
CA ASN A 211 -6.61 -27.95 -2.39
C ASN A 211 -8.06 -27.78 -1.93
N ILE A 212 -8.96 -28.63 -2.41
CA ILE A 212 -10.36 -28.73 -1.96
C ILE A 212 -10.49 -30.01 -1.12
N ALA A 213 -11.06 -29.90 0.08
CA ALA A 213 -11.15 -31.01 1.02
C ALA A 213 -12.58 -31.29 1.50
N LEU A 214 -12.94 -32.57 1.52
CA LEU A 214 -14.08 -33.14 2.23
C LEU A 214 -13.63 -33.62 3.62
N ASP A 215 -14.43 -33.38 4.66
CA ASP A 215 -14.11 -33.85 6.02
C ASP A 215 -14.15 -35.39 6.18
N ARG A 216 -14.88 -36.08 5.30
CA ARG A 216 -14.89 -37.54 5.13
C ARG A 216 -15.28 -37.91 3.69
N PRO A 217 -15.03 -39.16 3.23
CA PRO A 217 -15.39 -39.56 1.87
C PRO A 217 -16.90 -39.43 1.60
N ALA A 218 -17.25 -39.01 0.38
CA ALA A 218 -18.63 -39.05 -0.10
C ALA A 218 -19.20 -40.49 -0.09
N GLN A 219 -20.53 -40.62 -0.03
CA GLN A 219 -21.18 -41.94 0.11
C GLN A 219 -20.78 -42.91 -1.02
N TYR A 220 -20.56 -44.17 -0.66
CA TYR A 220 -20.03 -45.23 -1.55
C TYR A 220 -20.64 -45.21 -2.96
N GLY A 221 -19.78 -45.03 -3.97
CA GLY A 221 -20.15 -45.00 -5.39
C GLY A 221 -20.58 -43.63 -5.93
N THR A 222 -20.55 -42.56 -5.11
CA THR A 222 -20.85 -41.19 -5.57
C THR A 222 -19.59 -40.49 -6.06
N THR A 223 -19.63 -39.95 -7.29
CA THR A 223 -18.71 -38.87 -7.69
C THR A 223 -19.31 -37.52 -7.29
N VAL A 224 -18.50 -36.66 -6.67
CA VAL A 224 -18.87 -35.27 -6.38
C VAL A 224 -18.23 -34.37 -7.43
N TYR A 225 -19.00 -33.47 -8.02
CA TYR A 225 -18.50 -32.38 -8.86
C TYR A 225 -18.59 -31.06 -8.11
N VAL A 226 -17.56 -30.23 -8.24
CA VAL A 226 -17.45 -28.93 -7.58
C VAL A 226 -16.99 -27.90 -8.59
N THR A 227 -17.64 -26.75 -8.62
CA THR A 227 -17.21 -25.59 -9.41
C THR A 227 -16.65 -24.54 -8.47
N LEU A 228 -15.49 -24.00 -8.84
CA LEU A 228 -14.86 -22.86 -8.19
C LEU A 228 -14.96 -21.64 -9.10
N ASP A 229 -15.45 -20.52 -8.56
CA ASP A 229 -15.44 -19.24 -9.25
C ASP A 229 -14.36 -18.35 -8.62
N THR A 230 -13.67 -17.58 -9.47
CA THR A 230 -12.70 -16.56 -9.06
C THR A 230 -13.36 -15.19 -9.05
N VAL A 231 -12.96 -14.35 -8.09
CA VAL A 231 -13.44 -12.97 -7.92
C VAL A 231 -12.22 -12.06 -7.85
N GLU A 232 -12.12 -11.14 -8.81
CA GLU A 232 -11.10 -10.09 -8.88
C GLU A 232 -11.11 -9.22 -7.61
N GLN A 233 -9.93 -8.76 -7.15
CA GLN A 233 -9.84 -7.75 -6.09
C GLN A 233 -8.87 -6.63 -6.52
N SER A 234 -7.58 -6.79 -6.28
CA SER A 234 -6.56 -6.09 -7.07
C SER A 234 -6.51 -6.78 -8.44
N ALA A 235 -6.14 -8.06 -8.40
CA ALA A 235 -5.84 -8.96 -9.51
C ALA A 235 -6.99 -9.07 -10.52
N ARG A 236 -6.65 -9.12 -11.80
CA ARG A 236 -7.51 -9.06 -12.98
C ARG A 236 -7.18 -10.19 -13.96
N SER A 237 -7.64 -10.04 -15.20
CA SER A 237 -7.37 -10.98 -16.29
C SER A 237 -6.03 -10.77 -17.00
N ALA A 238 -5.17 -9.88 -16.50
CA ALA A 238 -3.81 -9.67 -16.99
C ALA A 238 -2.81 -10.60 -16.26
N ASP A 239 -3.05 -10.81 -14.97
CA ASP A 239 -2.15 -11.36 -13.95
C ASP A 239 -2.57 -12.77 -13.47
N TYR A 240 -3.84 -13.17 -13.66
CA TYR A 240 -4.25 -14.57 -13.60
C TYR A 240 -5.36 -14.93 -14.60
N GLN A 241 -5.52 -16.23 -14.90
CA GLN A 241 -6.62 -16.70 -15.74
C GLN A 241 -7.92 -16.82 -14.91
N PRO A 242 -9.00 -16.07 -15.23
CA PRO A 242 -10.26 -16.18 -14.50
C PRO A 242 -10.98 -17.52 -14.75
N GLY A 243 -11.78 -17.93 -13.76
CA GLY A 243 -12.59 -19.15 -13.81
C GLY A 243 -13.85 -19.05 -14.68
N PRO A 244 -14.79 -20.02 -14.59
CA PRO A 244 -14.89 -21.04 -13.55
C PRO A 244 -13.96 -22.24 -13.76
N TYR A 245 -13.46 -22.79 -12.65
CA TYR A 245 -12.71 -24.05 -12.60
C TYR A 245 -13.60 -25.18 -12.10
N THR A 246 -13.31 -26.43 -12.50
CA THR A 246 -14.06 -27.60 -12.03
C THR A 246 -13.17 -28.68 -11.44
N ALA A 247 -13.66 -29.34 -10.41
CA ALA A 247 -13.00 -30.44 -9.72
C ALA A 247 -13.96 -31.62 -9.56
N SER A 248 -13.39 -32.82 -9.38
CA SER A 248 -14.17 -33.99 -8.99
C SER A 248 -13.49 -34.80 -7.89
N PHE A 249 -14.31 -35.36 -7.01
CA PHE A 249 -13.94 -36.38 -6.04
C PHE A 249 -14.52 -37.71 -6.49
N TYR A 250 -13.66 -38.66 -6.82
CA TYR A 250 -14.05 -40.04 -7.10
C TYR A 250 -14.39 -40.78 -5.79
N PRO A 251 -15.18 -41.88 -5.84
CA PRO A 251 -15.57 -42.62 -4.65
C PRO A 251 -14.38 -43.02 -3.76
N GLY A 252 -14.39 -42.57 -2.51
CA GLY A 252 -13.32 -42.80 -1.53
C GLY A 252 -12.28 -41.68 -1.40
N GLN A 253 -12.25 -40.68 -2.31
CA GLN A 253 -11.38 -39.52 -2.16
C GLN A 253 -11.95 -38.50 -1.16
N THR A 254 -11.05 -37.88 -0.39
CA THR A 254 -11.35 -36.74 0.51
C THR A 254 -10.67 -35.45 0.08
N THR A 255 -9.70 -35.49 -0.83
CA THR A 255 -8.94 -34.32 -1.29
C THR A 255 -8.79 -34.35 -2.80
N THR A 256 -8.90 -33.17 -3.42
CA THR A 256 -8.58 -32.95 -4.84
C THR A 256 -7.93 -31.58 -4.99
N THR A 257 -7.10 -31.39 -6.02
CA THR A 257 -6.35 -30.15 -6.23
C THR A 257 -6.71 -29.56 -7.59
N VAL A 258 -7.09 -28.28 -7.61
CA VAL A 258 -7.23 -27.47 -8.82
C VAL A 258 -5.97 -26.62 -8.95
N PHE A 259 -5.50 -26.43 -10.18
CA PHE A 259 -4.42 -25.49 -10.49
C PHE A 259 -5.02 -24.32 -11.26
N ILE A 260 -4.80 -23.11 -10.75
CA ILE A 260 -5.16 -21.85 -11.42
C ILE A 260 -3.85 -21.19 -11.85
N PRO A 261 -3.60 -20.96 -13.15
CA PRO A 261 -2.40 -20.28 -13.59
C PRO A 261 -2.49 -18.79 -13.31
N THR A 262 -1.45 -18.23 -12.71
CA THR A 262 -1.08 -16.83 -12.89
C THR A 262 -0.49 -16.65 -14.29
N ILE A 263 -0.40 -15.41 -14.74
CA ILE A 263 0.38 -15.00 -15.92
C ILE A 263 1.77 -14.56 -15.41
N ASN A 264 2.66 -14.12 -16.31
CA ASN A 264 3.93 -13.44 -16.01
C ASN A 264 4.17 -12.44 -17.13
N ASP A 265 4.64 -11.24 -16.82
CA ASP A 265 5.31 -10.39 -17.82
C ASP A 265 6.74 -9.99 -17.38
N GLU A 266 7.09 -8.70 -17.45
CA GLU A 266 8.43 -8.13 -17.16
C GLU A 266 8.27 -6.75 -16.46
N ILE A 267 7.13 -6.48 -15.80
CA ILE A 267 6.74 -5.19 -15.19
C ILE A 267 6.83 -5.27 -13.66
N ALA A 268 7.52 -4.32 -13.04
CA ALA A 268 7.60 -4.28 -11.57
C ALA A 268 6.26 -3.83 -10.94
N GLU A 269 5.58 -4.76 -10.27
CA GLU A 269 4.25 -4.60 -9.68
C GLU A 269 4.24 -4.60 -8.13
N ASN A 270 3.06 -4.35 -7.55
CA ASN A 270 2.75 -4.64 -6.15
C ASN A 270 2.22 -6.08 -6.01
N SER A 271 2.15 -6.62 -4.78
CA SER A 271 1.52 -7.93 -4.57
C SER A 271 0.00 -7.87 -4.72
N GLU A 272 -0.48 -8.27 -5.89
CA GLU A 272 -1.88 -8.35 -6.30
C GLU A 272 -2.67 -9.47 -5.56
N ALA A 273 -4.01 -9.41 -5.58
CA ALA A 273 -4.83 -10.47 -4.96
C ALA A 273 -6.18 -10.72 -5.65
N PHE A 274 -6.59 -12.01 -5.69
CA PHE A 274 -7.94 -12.46 -6.07
C PHE A 274 -8.51 -13.43 -5.02
N GLN A 275 -9.82 -13.70 -5.08
CA GLN A 275 -10.51 -14.61 -4.16
C GLN A 275 -11.12 -15.80 -4.91
N ILE A 276 -11.07 -16.98 -4.30
CA ILE A 276 -11.66 -18.22 -4.81
C ILE A 276 -12.81 -18.65 -3.89
N SER A 277 -13.93 -19.05 -4.47
CA SER A 277 -15.10 -19.55 -3.73
C SER A 277 -15.74 -20.77 -4.42
N ILE A 278 -16.42 -21.63 -3.65
CA ILE A 278 -17.23 -22.72 -4.21
C ILE A 278 -18.57 -22.16 -4.68
N SER A 279 -18.77 -22.07 -5.99
CA SER A 279 -19.99 -21.54 -6.59
C SER A 279 -21.11 -22.57 -6.71
N SER A 280 -20.75 -23.84 -6.91
CA SER A 280 -21.72 -24.94 -6.92
C SER A 280 -21.10 -26.29 -6.56
N ILE A 281 -21.93 -27.16 -5.98
CA ILE A 281 -21.61 -28.56 -5.65
C ILE A 281 -22.73 -29.42 -6.23
N ASN A 282 -22.37 -30.47 -6.97
CA ASN A 282 -23.32 -31.42 -7.53
C ASN A 282 -22.91 -32.85 -7.15
N SER A 283 -23.78 -33.56 -6.45
CA SER A 283 -23.62 -34.98 -6.16
C SER A 283 -24.98 -35.68 -6.25
N THR A 284 -24.99 -36.93 -6.71
CA THR A 284 -26.23 -37.69 -6.94
C THR A 284 -26.80 -38.34 -5.69
N HIS A 285 -25.99 -38.51 -4.62
CA HIS A 285 -26.37 -39.31 -3.45
C HIS A 285 -25.81 -38.81 -2.09
N SER A 286 -25.00 -37.75 -2.05
CA SER A 286 -24.42 -37.21 -0.80
C SER A 286 -24.94 -35.80 -0.49
N ASN A 287 -25.38 -35.57 0.75
CA ASN A 287 -25.71 -34.24 1.25
C ASN A 287 -24.41 -33.55 1.70
N ILE A 288 -23.92 -32.62 0.87
CA ILE A 288 -22.65 -31.93 1.06
C ILE A 288 -22.92 -30.46 1.36
N VAL A 289 -22.21 -29.90 2.35
CA VAL A 289 -22.36 -28.51 2.82
C VAL A 289 -21.05 -27.76 2.59
N SER A 290 -21.10 -26.65 1.87
CA SER A 290 -19.97 -25.70 1.80
C SER A 290 -19.92 -24.91 3.11
N CYS A 291 -18.76 -24.82 3.76
CA CYS A 291 -18.58 -24.04 4.98
C CYS A 291 -18.45 -22.52 4.73
N SER A 292 -18.77 -22.04 3.52
CA SER A 292 -18.53 -20.67 3.04
C SER A 292 -17.06 -20.23 3.01
N ASP A 293 -16.13 -21.19 3.12
CA ASP A 293 -14.70 -20.95 3.00
C ASP A 293 -14.35 -20.31 1.65
N THR A 294 -13.64 -19.19 1.71
CA THR A 294 -13.00 -18.57 0.55
C THR A 294 -11.50 -18.55 0.77
N LEU A 295 -10.74 -18.74 -0.31
CA LEU A 295 -9.29 -18.62 -0.30
C LEU A 295 -8.89 -17.34 -1.04
N THR A 296 -8.28 -16.38 -0.35
CA THR A 296 -7.59 -15.27 -1.00
C THR A 296 -6.24 -15.78 -1.51
N VAL A 297 -5.98 -15.64 -2.81
CA VAL A 297 -4.66 -15.84 -3.39
C VAL A 297 -4.02 -14.48 -3.56
N VAL A 298 -2.83 -14.31 -2.99
CA VAL A 298 -1.93 -13.18 -3.24
C VAL A 298 -0.94 -13.63 -4.31
N ILE A 299 -0.87 -12.89 -5.41
CA ILE A 299 0.17 -13.01 -6.42
C ILE A 299 1.32 -12.13 -5.94
N ALA A 300 2.53 -12.65 -6.00
CA ALA A 300 3.74 -11.88 -5.78
C ALA A 300 4.58 -11.94 -7.06
N ASP A 301 4.64 -10.82 -7.76
CA ASP A 301 5.69 -10.44 -8.71
C ASP A 301 7.00 -11.20 -8.44
N ASP A 302 7.58 -11.79 -9.49
CA ASP A 302 8.66 -12.77 -9.34
C ASP A 302 10.07 -12.17 -9.19
N HIS A 303 10.13 -10.89 -8.75
CA HIS A 303 11.28 -10.01 -8.51
C HIS A 303 11.74 -9.21 -9.73
N ASP A 304 10.79 -8.63 -10.47
CA ASP A 304 11.12 -7.63 -11.49
C ASP A 304 11.65 -6.34 -10.86
N VAL A 305 12.58 -5.71 -11.58
CA VAL A 305 13.37 -4.57 -11.10
C VAL A 305 13.38 -3.42 -12.10
N VAL A 306 13.01 -2.24 -11.61
CA VAL A 306 13.07 -0.99 -12.36
C VAL A 306 14.49 -0.41 -12.28
N THR A 307 15.14 -0.19 -13.41
CA THR A 307 16.46 0.45 -13.49
C THR A 307 16.30 1.95 -13.79
N CYS A 308 16.79 2.80 -12.89
CA CYS A 308 16.64 4.26 -12.98
C CYS A 308 17.95 5.03 -12.84
N GLY A 309 18.05 6.18 -13.50
CA GLY A 309 19.20 7.09 -13.45
C GLY A 309 18.87 8.50 -13.95
N PHE A 310 19.89 9.36 -14.03
CA PHE A 310 19.75 10.65 -14.71
C PHE A 310 19.70 10.47 -16.24
N SER A 311 19.01 11.38 -16.94
CA SER A 311 18.90 11.36 -18.41
C SER A 311 20.21 11.72 -19.13
N ASP A 312 21.06 12.49 -18.46
CA ASP A 312 22.36 12.95 -18.93
C ASP A 312 23.36 12.97 -17.77
N THR A 313 24.64 13.09 -18.09
CA THR A 313 25.76 13.28 -17.17
C THR A 313 26.03 14.74 -16.81
N ILE A 314 25.54 15.70 -17.61
CA ILE A 314 25.71 17.13 -17.38
C ILE A 314 24.36 17.84 -17.53
N PHE A 315 24.02 18.73 -16.60
CA PHE A 315 22.88 19.64 -16.71
C PHE A 315 23.35 21.10 -16.60
N GLU A 316 22.94 21.94 -17.53
CA GLU A 316 23.14 23.39 -17.45
C GLU A 316 21.99 24.03 -16.66
N SER A 317 22.34 24.93 -15.74
CA SER A 317 21.44 25.80 -14.99
C SER A 317 21.86 27.24 -15.22
N ILE A 318 20.92 28.16 -15.09
CA ILE A 318 21.23 29.58 -14.89
C ILE A 318 21.01 29.87 -13.40
N GLU A 319 21.80 30.77 -12.85
CA GLU A 319 21.62 31.33 -11.52
C GLU A 319 20.18 31.91 -11.34
N GLY A 320 19.70 31.96 -10.11
CA GLY A 320 18.35 32.41 -9.72
C GLY A 320 17.17 31.58 -10.22
N GLN A 321 17.41 30.43 -10.85
CA GLN A 321 16.37 29.54 -11.39
C GLN A 321 16.25 28.24 -10.58
N HIS A 322 15.81 27.16 -11.22
CA HIS A 322 15.90 25.82 -10.66
C HIS A 322 16.57 24.93 -11.71
N SER A 323 17.65 24.25 -11.35
CA SER A 323 18.27 23.23 -12.17
C SER A 323 17.31 22.05 -12.30
N LEU A 324 16.86 21.77 -13.53
CA LEU A 324 15.84 20.75 -13.83
C LEU A 324 16.48 19.43 -14.26
N LEU A 325 17.01 18.70 -13.29
CA LEU A 325 17.63 17.39 -13.51
C LEU A 325 16.54 16.39 -13.86
N THR A 326 16.58 15.86 -15.09
CA THR A 326 15.63 14.83 -15.52
C THR A 326 16.16 13.45 -15.16
N LEU A 327 15.32 12.63 -14.52
CA LEU A 327 15.58 11.24 -14.23
C LEU A 327 14.67 10.36 -15.09
N ILE A 328 15.21 9.24 -15.55
CA ILE A 328 14.56 8.26 -16.40
C ILE A 328 14.68 6.87 -15.78
N CYS A 329 13.67 6.03 -16.03
CA CYS A 329 13.73 4.60 -15.80
C CYS A 329 13.60 3.88 -17.15
N THR A 330 14.33 2.78 -17.36
CA THR A 330 14.36 2.07 -18.65
C THR A 330 13.16 1.15 -18.85
N ASP A 331 12.54 0.71 -17.76
CA ASP A 331 11.62 -0.40 -17.70
C ASP A 331 10.21 0.10 -17.29
N GLU A 332 9.15 -0.62 -17.68
CA GLU A 332 7.77 -0.27 -17.29
C GLU A 332 7.48 -0.78 -15.86
N HIS A 333 6.64 -0.07 -15.10
CA HIS A 333 6.36 -0.38 -13.69
C HIS A 333 4.98 0.12 -13.24
N GLU A 334 4.26 -0.70 -12.47
CA GLU A 334 2.99 -0.32 -11.81
C GLU A 334 3.21 0.06 -10.32
N ILE A 335 4.46 0.03 -9.83
CA ILE A 335 4.82 0.56 -8.50
C ILE A 335 5.01 2.09 -8.48
N ASN A 336 4.65 2.69 -7.34
CA ASN A 336 5.06 4.04 -6.93
C ASN A 336 6.32 3.94 -6.07
N PHE A 337 7.32 4.81 -6.28
CA PHE A 337 8.52 4.87 -5.45
C PHE A 337 9.15 6.28 -5.42
N THR A 338 10.08 6.48 -4.49
CA THR A 338 10.77 7.76 -4.26
C THR A 338 12.28 7.56 -4.26
N LEU A 339 12.98 8.13 -5.24
CA LEU A 339 14.44 8.19 -5.26
C LEU A 339 14.93 9.33 -4.36
N GLN A 340 16.01 9.07 -3.63
CA GLN A 340 16.69 10.02 -2.76
C GLN A 340 17.98 10.48 -3.45
N VAL A 341 18.21 11.80 -3.50
CA VAL A 341 19.36 12.42 -4.14
C VAL A 341 20.13 13.28 -3.12
N GLN A 342 21.45 13.18 -3.17
CA GLN A 342 22.36 14.03 -2.42
C GLN A 342 23.22 14.83 -3.39
N THR A 343 23.47 16.09 -3.03
CA THR A 343 24.41 16.98 -3.70
C THR A 343 25.79 16.90 -3.05
N GLN A 344 26.82 17.28 -3.79
CA GLN A 344 28.18 17.47 -3.28
C GLN A 344 28.87 18.59 -4.07
N ASP A 345 29.39 19.56 -3.32
CA ASP A 345 30.17 20.72 -3.79
C ASP A 345 31.38 20.30 -4.65
N VAL A 346 31.69 21.09 -5.68
CA VAL A 346 32.91 20.93 -6.51
C VAL A 346 33.63 22.26 -6.67
N THR A 347 32.92 23.28 -7.16
CA THR A 347 33.29 24.69 -7.01
C THR A 347 32.17 25.44 -6.29
N ALA A 348 30.92 25.24 -6.75
CA ALA A 348 29.70 25.69 -6.08
C ALA A 348 29.52 25.02 -4.71
N VAL A 349 28.97 25.78 -3.77
CA VAL A 349 28.88 25.53 -2.33
C VAL A 349 27.42 25.49 -1.86
N GLU A 350 27.07 24.47 -1.07
CA GLU A 350 25.73 24.34 -0.49
C GLU A 350 25.38 25.54 0.40
N GLY A 351 24.37 26.30 -0.02
CA GLY A 351 23.83 27.46 0.70
C GLY A 351 24.37 28.83 0.25
N GLU A 352 25.39 28.86 -0.62
CA GLU A 352 25.88 30.10 -1.24
C GLU A 352 25.37 30.19 -2.70
N ASP A 353 25.53 29.13 -3.51
CA ASP A 353 25.18 29.16 -4.96
C ASP A 353 23.98 28.25 -5.30
N TYR A 354 23.73 27.23 -4.48
CA TYR A 354 22.57 26.35 -4.58
C TYR A 354 21.95 26.03 -3.22
N SER A 355 20.65 25.75 -3.18
CA SER A 355 19.94 25.49 -1.93
C SER A 355 20.38 24.19 -1.25
N PRO A 356 20.23 24.08 0.09
CA PRO A 356 20.57 22.86 0.81
C PRO A 356 19.54 21.72 0.65
N GLY A 357 20.03 20.49 0.71
CA GLY A 357 19.25 19.26 0.64
C GLY A 357 18.49 18.88 1.95
N PRO A 358 17.94 17.65 2.05
CA PRO A 358 18.03 16.54 1.10
C PRO A 358 17.01 16.64 -0.05
N TYR A 359 17.34 16.03 -1.19
CA TYR A 359 16.48 15.99 -2.37
C TYR A 359 15.78 14.64 -2.54
N SER A 360 14.55 14.68 -3.04
CA SER A 360 13.78 13.47 -3.34
C SER A 360 12.89 13.69 -4.56
N VAL A 361 12.83 12.71 -5.45
CA VAL A 361 11.97 12.72 -6.64
C VAL A 361 11.11 11.46 -6.65
N LYS A 362 9.80 11.64 -6.87
CA LYS A 362 8.82 10.55 -6.87
C LYS A 362 8.48 10.13 -8.30
N PHE A 363 8.40 8.83 -8.51
CA PHE A 363 7.85 8.17 -9.67
C PHE A 363 6.47 7.60 -9.31
N GLU A 364 5.44 7.95 -10.07
CA GLU A 364 4.12 7.30 -10.02
C GLU A 364 4.10 6.05 -10.93
N ALA A 365 3.13 5.15 -10.73
CA ALA A 365 2.88 4.01 -11.59
C ALA A 365 2.73 4.44 -13.08
N GLY A 366 3.42 3.73 -13.97
CA GLY A 366 3.49 4.00 -15.41
C GLY A 366 4.36 5.19 -15.82
N GLN A 367 5.04 5.88 -14.89
CA GLN A 367 5.77 7.12 -15.16
C GLN A 367 7.26 6.88 -15.42
N GLN A 368 7.67 6.63 -16.67
CA GLN A 368 9.09 6.39 -17.02
C GLN A 368 10.04 7.59 -16.82
N GLN A 369 9.55 8.81 -16.57
CA GLN A 369 10.38 10.03 -16.43
C GLN A 369 9.87 10.96 -15.34
N ALA A 370 10.78 11.49 -14.50
CA ALA A 370 10.48 12.49 -13.48
C ALA A 370 11.55 13.59 -13.43
N ILE A 371 11.18 14.79 -13.00
CA ILE A 371 12.10 15.94 -12.91
C ILE A 371 12.37 16.24 -11.44
N LEU A 372 13.65 16.26 -11.07
CA LEU A 372 14.13 16.85 -9.83
C LEU A 372 14.46 18.33 -10.09
N ALA A 373 13.90 19.23 -9.28
CA ALA A 373 14.21 20.65 -9.33
C ALA A 373 15.08 21.04 -8.12
N ILE A 374 16.31 21.46 -8.39
CA ILE A 374 17.25 21.99 -7.38
C ILE A 374 17.25 23.52 -7.53
N PRO A 375 16.80 24.31 -6.53
CA PRO A 375 16.85 25.77 -6.64
C PRO A 375 18.29 26.27 -6.51
N THR A 376 18.76 27.05 -7.49
CA THR A 376 19.98 27.86 -7.33
C THR A 376 19.66 29.08 -6.46
N VAL A 377 20.68 29.67 -5.86
CA VAL A 377 20.60 31.01 -5.25
C VAL A 377 20.60 32.06 -6.39
N ASP A 378 20.39 33.34 -6.08
CA ASP A 378 20.43 34.50 -6.98
C ASP A 378 21.13 35.64 -6.20
N ASN A 379 22.22 36.22 -6.72
CA ASN A 379 23.05 37.16 -5.96
C ASN A 379 23.26 38.52 -6.66
N SER A 380 24.46 39.12 -6.63
CA SER A 380 24.78 40.37 -7.34
C SER A 380 26.27 40.50 -7.73
N VAL A 381 26.98 39.38 -7.82
CA VAL A 381 28.43 39.26 -8.03
C VAL A 381 28.62 38.50 -9.34
N ALA A 382 29.37 39.08 -10.28
CA ALA A 382 29.69 38.42 -11.54
C ALA A 382 30.77 37.36 -11.28
N GLU A 383 30.43 36.10 -11.51
CA GLU A 383 31.17 34.91 -11.06
C GLU A 383 31.60 34.06 -12.26
N LEU A 384 32.41 33.02 -12.03
CA LEU A 384 32.76 32.08 -13.11
C LEU A 384 31.69 31.00 -13.26
N VAL A 385 31.80 30.20 -14.33
CA VAL A 385 30.93 29.03 -14.51
C VAL A 385 31.27 27.99 -13.44
N GLU A 386 30.30 27.75 -12.57
CA GLU A 386 30.42 26.98 -11.35
C GLU A 386 29.86 25.56 -11.51
N THR A 387 30.26 24.61 -10.67
CA THR A 387 29.75 23.22 -10.69
C THR A 387 29.51 22.61 -9.31
N PHE A 388 28.46 21.80 -9.20
CA PHE A 388 28.25 20.81 -8.13
C PHE A 388 27.85 19.46 -8.74
N THR A 389 27.89 18.38 -7.95
CA THR A 389 27.43 17.04 -8.38
C THR A 389 26.16 16.62 -7.67
N ALA A 390 25.30 15.88 -8.36
CA ALA A 390 24.11 15.24 -7.82
C ALA A 390 24.18 13.72 -7.99
N ARG A 391 23.93 12.95 -6.92
CA ARG A 391 24.03 11.49 -6.88
C ARG A 391 22.75 10.87 -6.33
N ILE A 392 22.23 9.83 -6.99
CA ILE A 392 21.13 9.02 -6.43
C ILE A 392 21.71 8.08 -5.37
N VAL A 393 21.23 8.18 -4.13
CA VAL A 393 21.79 7.48 -2.96
C VAL A 393 20.84 6.47 -2.33
N GLY A 394 19.56 6.46 -2.73
CA GLY A 394 18.57 5.56 -2.15
C GLY A 394 17.26 5.51 -2.93
N SER A 395 16.46 4.50 -2.61
CA SER A 395 15.04 4.36 -2.98
C SER A 395 14.27 3.89 -1.74
N ASP A 396 13.00 4.24 -1.61
CA ASP A 396 12.11 3.63 -0.61
C ASP A 396 11.72 2.18 -0.98
N GLN A 397 11.92 1.78 -2.24
CA GLN A 397 11.70 0.42 -2.76
C GLN A 397 13.00 -0.29 -3.18
N MET A 398 14.03 -0.32 -2.30
CA MET A 398 15.36 -0.91 -2.59
C MET A 398 15.36 -2.39 -3.04
N ALA A 399 14.26 -3.12 -2.89
CA ALA A 399 14.12 -4.49 -3.37
C ALA A 399 13.64 -4.60 -4.84
N LYS A 400 13.08 -3.51 -5.39
CA LYS A 400 12.47 -3.45 -6.74
C LYS A 400 13.04 -2.33 -7.62
N VAL A 401 13.85 -1.43 -7.06
CA VAL A 401 14.42 -0.29 -7.80
C VAL A 401 15.94 -0.34 -7.73
N VAL A 402 16.56 -0.63 -8.87
CA VAL A 402 17.99 -0.50 -9.12
C VAL A 402 18.25 0.94 -9.56
N PHE A 403 19.08 1.67 -8.83
CA PHE A 403 19.40 3.06 -9.16
C PHE A 403 20.91 3.26 -9.29
N GLY A 404 21.29 4.19 -10.15
CA GLY A 404 22.69 4.56 -10.35
C GLY A 404 22.84 5.83 -11.17
N GLY A 405 24.06 6.33 -11.22
CA GLY A 405 24.40 7.57 -11.90
C GLY A 405 24.73 8.71 -10.95
N GLU A 406 25.42 9.67 -11.54
CA GLU A 406 25.95 10.89 -10.97
C GLU A 406 25.94 11.90 -12.11
N ALA A 407 25.43 13.10 -11.84
CA ALA A 407 25.34 14.15 -12.83
C ALA A 407 26.04 15.40 -12.29
N GLU A 408 26.83 16.04 -13.14
CA GLU A 408 27.37 17.38 -12.90
C GLU A 408 26.30 18.41 -13.24
N VAL A 409 26.15 19.43 -12.39
CA VAL A 409 25.26 20.56 -12.63
C VAL A 409 26.14 21.79 -12.74
N SER A 410 26.12 22.42 -13.91
CA SER A 410 26.86 23.65 -14.19
C SER A 410 25.94 24.86 -13.99
N ILE A 411 26.31 25.75 -13.09
CA ILE A 411 25.61 27.02 -12.87
C ILE A 411 26.28 28.09 -13.74
N GLN A 412 25.49 28.69 -14.63
CA GLN A 412 25.87 29.87 -15.39
C GLN A 412 25.42 31.11 -14.60
N ASP A 413 26.40 31.93 -14.20
CA ASP A 413 26.20 33.30 -13.70
C ASP A 413 25.26 34.09 -14.64
N ASN A 414 24.39 34.92 -14.05
CA ASN A 414 23.46 35.79 -14.79
C ASN A 414 23.82 37.28 -14.73
N ASP A 415 24.83 37.65 -13.94
CA ASP A 415 25.26 39.01 -13.69
C ASP A 415 26.36 39.51 -14.65
N VAL A 416 26.65 40.82 -14.61
CA VAL A 416 27.73 41.43 -15.42
C VAL A 416 28.31 42.71 -14.81
N THR A 417 29.58 42.64 -14.37
CA THR A 417 30.36 43.82 -13.97
C THR A 417 30.78 44.64 -15.19
N LYS A 418 30.75 45.98 -15.09
CA LYS A 418 31.02 46.89 -16.21
C LYS A 418 32.27 47.73 -15.96
N CYS A 419 33.32 47.52 -16.73
CA CYS A 419 34.61 48.18 -16.53
C CYS A 419 34.93 49.23 -17.62
N ARG A 420 35.70 50.25 -17.23
CA ARG A 420 36.17 51.36 -18.09
C ARG A 420 37.47 51.95 -17.56
N LEU A 421 38.17 52.73 -18.38
CA LEU A 421 39.16 53.68 -17.85
C LEU A 421 38.46 54.89 -17.22
N ALA A 422 39.04 55.41 -16.14
CA ALA A 422 38.70 56.71 -15.61
C ALA A 422 39.08 57.79 -16.65
N ALA A 423 38.11 58.64 -17.01
CA ALA A 423 38.28 59.70 -18.00
C ALA A 423 39.16 60.83 -17.42
N GLN A 424 40.47 60.66 -17.51
CA GLN A 424 41.48 61.49 -16.87
C GLN A 424 42.31 62.22 -17.94
N ASN A 425 42.39 63.55 -17.81
CA ASN A 425 43.41 64.35 -18.46
C ASN A 425 44.49 64.63 -17.42
N SER A 426 45.60 63.89 -17.47
CA SER A 426 46.75 64.07 -16.59
C SER A 426 47.87 64.83 -17.30
N SER A 427 48.83 65.36 -16.54
CA SER A 427 50.08 65.84 -17.11
C SER A 427 51.24 65.47 -16.22
N THR A 428 52.27 64.86 -16.79
CA THR A 428 53.35 64.16 -16.09
C THR A 428 54.68 64.62 -16.67
N LEU A 429 55.70 64.75 -15.81
CA LEU A 429 57.03 65.16 -16.25
C LEU A 429 57.77 63.98 -16.90
N GLU A 430 58.66 64.29 -17.83
CA GLU A 430 59.68 63.34 -18.31
C GLU A 430 60.36 62.58 -17.15
N GLY A 431 60.66 61.30 -17.37
CA GLY A 431 61.32 60.44 -16.38
C GLY A 431 60.48 60.10 -15.15
N THR A 432 59.17 60.35 -15.17
CA THR A 432 58.24 60.04 -14.06
C THR A 432 57.04 59.20 -14.52
N THR A 433 56.25 58.66 -13.59
CA THR A 433 55.13 57.76 -13.91
C THR A 433 53.78 58.47 -13.90
N ALA A 434 52.96 58.20 -14.91
CA ALA A 434 51.57 58.62 -14.99
C ALA A 434 50.67 57.43 -14.62
N SER A 435 50.10 57.46 -13.41
CA SER A 435 49.12 56.45 -12.98
C SER A 435 47.77 56.67 -13.70
N VAL A 436 47.29 55.64 -14.39
CA VAL A 436 45.97 55.56 -15.03
C VAL A 436 45.09 54.60 -14.23
N VAL A 437 43.82 54.97 -14.02
CA VAL A 437 42.87 54.19 -13.20
C VAL A 437 41.84 53.49 -14.09
N VAL A 438 41.59 52.20 -13.80
CA VAL A 438 40.43 51.44 -14.25
C VAL A 438 39.36 51.53 -13.16
N GLU A 439 38.12 51.80 -13.56
CA GLU A 439 36.93 51.76 -12.70
C GLU A 439 36.01 50.62 -13.18
N CYS A 440 35.53 49.81 -12.25
CA CYS A 440 34.52 48.79 -12.50
C CYS A 440 33.23 49.08 -11.70
N GLN A 441 32.08 48.73 -12.28
CA GLN A 441 30.75 48.93 -11.71
C GLN A 441 30.02 47.58 -11.64
N GLY A 442 29.89 47.07 -10.42
CA GLY A 442 29.46 45.70 -10.11
C GLY A 442 30.43 45.05 -9.14
N GLN A 443 30.12 43.85 -8.65
CA GLN A 443 31.03 43.00 -7.89
C GLN A 443 31.44 41.79 -8.74
N TYR A 444 32.58 41.17 -8.43
CA TYR A 444 33.08 39.98 -9.11
C TYR A 444 34.09 39.24 -8.21
N ASP A 445 34.11 37.91 -8.23
CA ASP A 445 34.92 37.10 -7.32
C ASP A 445 36.32 36.73 -7.89
N PHE A 446 36.47 36.77 -9.21
CA PHE A 446 37.63 36.24 -9.92
C PHE A 446 38.68 37.29 -10.33
N ASP A 447 39.91 36.83 -10.60
CA ASP A 447 40.95 37.65 -11.24
C ASP A 447 40.80 37.60 -12.78
N CYS A 448 40.95 38.75 -13.46
CA CYS A 448 40.93 38.84 -14.93
C CYS A 448 42.03 39.77 -15.44
N ASN A 449 42.27 39.80 -16.76
CA ASN A 449 43.29 40.65 -17.37
C ASN A 449 42.75 41.52 -18.51
N LEU A 450 43.24 42.75 -18.55
CA LEU A 450 43.00 43.74 -19.59
C LEU A 450 44.21 43.81 -20.52
N GLN A 451 43.97 43.83 -21.84
CA GLN A 451 44.96 44.30 -22.82
C GLN A 451 44.86 45.82 -22.93
N ILE A 452 45.98 46.53 -22.76
CA ILE A 452 46.03 47.99 -22.82
C ILE A 452 46.77 48.45 -24.08
N THR A 453 46.21 49.45 -24.77
CA THR A 453 46.66 49.88 -26.11
C THR A 453 46.64 51.39 -26.26
N VAL A 454 47.36 51.92 -27.25
CA VAL A 454 47.42 53.36 -27.56
C VAL A 454 46.59 53.65 -28.80
N VAL A 455 45.63 54.56 -28.67
CA VAL A 455 44.66 54.90 -29.73
C VAL A 455 44.91 56.27 -30.38
N GLY A 456 45.89 57.02 -29.87
CA GLY A 456 46.29 58.32 -30.42
C GLY A 456 47.27 59.06 -29.53
N GLY A 457 47.62 60.27 -29.96
CA GLY A 457 48.65 61.11 -29.35
C GLY A 457 49.52 61.77 -30.41
N SER A 458 50.51 62.54 -29.95
CA SER A 458 51.72 62.85 -30.74
C SER A 458 52.84 61.85 -30.43
N ALA A 459 52.90 61.37 -29.18
CA ALA A 459 53.98 60.58 -28.64
C ALA A 459 54.09 59.18 -29.24
N THR A 460 55.33 58.70 -29.30
CA THR A 460 55.73 57.43 -29.90
C THR A 460 56.24 56.44 -28.84
N GLY A 461 56.59 55.23 -29.29
CA GLY A 461 57.20 54.21 -28.42
C GLY A 461 58.64 54.51 -27.97
N ALA A 462 59.18 55.71 -28.23
CA ALA A 462 60.42 56.21 -27.63
C ALA A 462 60.18 56.99 -26.33
N ASP A 463 58.95 57.46 -26.12
CA ASP A 463 58.63 58.57 -25.21
C ASP A 463 57.82 58.09 -23.98
N TYR A 464 57.26 56.88 -24.06
CA TYR A 464 56.63 56.17 -22.95
C TYR A 464 56.85 54.65 -23.01
N GLN A 465 56.74 53.99 -21.85
CA GLN A 465 56.60 52.54 -21.72
C GLN A 465 55.24 52.22 -21.07
N LEU A 466 54.43 51.43 -21.79
CA LEU A 466 53.08 51.01 -21.41
C LEU A 466 53.07 49.52 -20.98
N PRO A 467 52.40 49.13 -19.88
CA PRO A 467 52.13 47.72 -19.60
C PRO A 467 51.09 47.17 -20.57
N GLN A 468 51.43 46.13 -21.32
CA GLN A 468 50.51 45.48 -22.28
C GLN A 468 49.36 44.75 -21.58
N LEU A 469 49.61 44.20 -20.37
CA LEU A 469 48.67 43.42 -19.58
C LEU A 469 48.48 44.08 -18.21
N VAL A 470 47.22 44.26 -17.78
CA VAL A 470 46.87 44.74 -16.44
C VAL A 470 45.87 43.78 -15.81
N THR A 471 46.24 43.14 -14.70
CA THR A 471 45.37 42.22 -13.96
C THR A 471 44.44 43.00 -13.03
N LEU A 472 43.13 42.86 -13.23
CA LEU A 472 42.13 43.23 -12.23
C LEU A 472 42.05 42.10 -11.19
N ARG A 473 41.89 42.46 -9.92
CA ARG A 473 41.77 41.49 -8.83
C ARG A 473 40.33 41.33 -8.37
N ALA A 474 40.00 40.11 -7.95
CA ALA A 474 38.80 39.76 -7.20
C ALA A 474 38.30 40.91 -6.29
N GLY A 475 37.04 41.32 -6.47
CA GLY A 475 36.39 42.37 -5.66
C GLY A 475 36.94 43.78 -5.81
N SER A 476 37.84 44.08 -6.76
CA SER A 476 38.42 45.43 -6.88
C SER A 476 37.54 46.37 -7.72
N GLU A 477 36.88 47.33 -7.05
CA GLU A 477 36.12 48.41 -7.69
C GLU A 477 37.02 49.33 -8.55
N GLN A 478 38.29 49.48 -8.15
CA GLN A 478 39.30 50.27 -8.87
C GLN A 478 40.66 49.57 -8.84
N THR A 479 41.38 49.63 -9.95
CA THR A 479 42.78 49.19 -10.10
C THR A 479 43.54 50.22 -10.93
N SER A 480 44.80 50.50 -10.59
CA SER A 480 45.65 51.46 -11.29
C SER A 480 46.86 50.80 -11.94
N PHE A 481 47.27 51.30 -13.11
CA PHE A 481 48.54 50.93 -13.75
C PHE A 481 49.37 52.17 -14.09
N ASP A 482 50.69 52.03 -14.02
CA ASP A 482 51.63 53.11 -14.33
C ASP A 482 52.02 53.09 -15.81
N VAL A 483 51.91 54.23 -16.47
CA VAL A 483 52.58 54.52 -17.74
C VAL A 483 53.89 55.23 -17.39
N VAL A 484 55.04 54.64 -17.72
CA VAL A 484 56.34 55.28 -17.48
C VAL A 484 56.56 56.29 -18.60
N VAL A 485 56.66 57.57 -18.27
CA VAL A 485 57.11 58.60 -19.22
C VAL A 485 58.64 58.53 -19.24
N LEU A 486 59.22 58.39 -20.43
CA LEU A 486 60.67 58.32 -20.59
C LEU A 486 61.26 59.74 -20.55
N SER A 487 62.56 59.86 -20.76
CA SER A 487 63.21 61.15 -20.94
C SER A 487 64.28 61.00 -22.01
N ASP A 488 64.17 61.76 -23.09
CA ASP A 488 65.11 61.69 -24.21
C ASP A 488 66.22 62.75 -24.13
N GLY A 489 65.96 63.85 -23.40
CA GLY A 489 66.89 64.96 -23.18
C GLY A 489 66.90 66.03 -24.27
N ILE A 490 65.83 66.13 -25.07
CA ILE A 490 65.59 67.16 -26.09
C ILE A 490 64.46 68.08 -25.62
N GLU A 491 64.67 69.40 -25.64
CA GLU A 491 63.64 70.39 -25.27
C GLU A 491 62.54 70.49 -26.35
N ASP A 492 61.32 70.08 -25.98
CA ASP A 492 60.16 69.80 -26.85
C ASP A 492 58.94 70.75 -26.63
N ASP A 493 57.91 70.64 -27.48
CA ASP A 493 56.69 71.48 -27.49
C ASP A 493 55.48 70.83 -26.75
N GLY A 494 55.69 69.78 -25.95
CA GLY A 494 54.74 69.19 -25.00
C GLY A 494 53.83 68.10 -25.58
N GLU A 495 54.34 66.88 -25.62
CA GLU A 495 53.68 65.71 -26.24
C GLU A 495 52.39 65.20 -25.54
N THR A 496 51.65 64.33 -26.23
CA THR A 496 50.48 63.62 -25.67
C THR A 496 50.43 62.14 -26.05
N VAL A 497 49.95 61.28 -25.14
CA VAL A 497 49.56 59.89 -25.40
C VAL A 497 48.13 59.63 -24.91
N ALA A 498 47.36 58.85 -25.67
CA ALA A 498 45.95 58.53 -25.41
C ALA A 498 45.75 57.00 -25.32
N VAL A 499 45.44 56.53 -24.12
CA VAL A 499 45.42 55.10 -23.76
C VAL A 499 43.98 54.57 -23.65
N CYS A 500 43.72 53.37 -24.17
CA CYS A 500 42.46 52.63 -24.05
C CYS A 500 42.69 51.18 -23.61
N ILE A 501 41.62 50.52 -23.15
CA ILE A 501 41.56 49.06 -23.06
C ILE A 501 41.20 48.52 -24.46
N GLU A 502 41.92 47.50 -24.93
CA GLU A 502 41.70 46.84 -26.22
C GLU A 502 40.76 45.63 -26.08
N SER A 503 40.95 44.83 -25.04
CA SER A 503 40.13 43.66 -24.73
C SER A 503 40.26 43.25 -23.26
N ILE A 504 39.37 42.36 -22.84
CA ILE A 504 39.32 41.72 -21.52
C ILE A 504 39.17 40.20 -21.75
N ASP A 505 39.78 39.38 -20.90
CA ASP A 505 39.86 37.92 -21.10
C ASP A 505 38.69 37.11 -20.50
N GLN A 506 37.79 37.75 -19.74
CA GLN A 506 36.61 37.11 -19.14
C GLN A 506 35.30 37.76 -19.62
N PRO A 507 34.25 36.97 -19.96
CA PRO A 507 33.02 37.49 -20.57
C PRO A 507 32.07 38.18 -19.58
N ALA A 508 32.10 37.81 -18.29
CA ALA A 508 31.24 38.38 -17.25
C ALA A 508 31.68 39.81 -16.82
N LEU A 509 32.87 40.26 -17.23
CA LEU A 509 33.26 41.67 -17.16
C LEU A 509 33.18 42.31 -18.55
N VAL A 510 32.28 43.29 -18.69
CA VAL A 510 31.96 43.94 -19.96
C VAL A 510 32.60 45.32 -20.05
N LEU A 511 33.37 45.57 -21.13
CA LEU A 511 33.91 46.89 -21.43
C LEU A 511 32.80 47.84 -21.92
N VAL A 512 32.66 49.00 -21.30
CA VAL A 512 31.65 49.99 -21.70
C VAL A 512 32.10 50.70 -22.99
N ASN A 513 31.24 50.74 -24.01
CA ASN A 513 31.50 51.43 -25.30
C ASN A 513 31.83 52.93 -25.20
N GLU A 514 31.70 53.54 -24.02
CA GLU A 514 32.23 54.86 -23.67
C GLU A 514 33.60 54.77 -22.95
N SER A 515 34.46 53.83 -23.34
CA SER A 515 35.86 53.76 -22.93
C SER A 515 36.65 54.91 -23.57
N ARG A 516 36.37 56.13 -23.12
CA ARG A 516 37.06 57.36 -23.54
C ARG A 516 38.54 57.21 -23.18
N PRO A 517 39.48 57.48 -24.09
CA PRO A 517 40.89 57.34 -23.77
C PRO A 517 41.28 58.26 -22.61
N SER A 518 42.12 57.74 -21.71
CA SER A 518 42.81 58.55 -20.72
C SER A 518 43.95 59.28 -21.43
N PHE A 519 43.99 60.60 -21.32
CA PHE A 519 44.99 61.45 -21.96
C PHE A 519 46.09 61.81 -20.95
N ILE A 520 47.33 61.59 -21.35
CA ILE A 520 48.52 61.97 -20.59
C ILE A 520 49.27 63.00 -21.43
N THR A 521 49.39 64.22 -20.94
CA THR A 521 50.29 65.24 -21.51
C THR A 521 51.67 65.07 -20.90
N ILE A 522 52.65 64.70 -21.72
CA ILE A 522 54.06 64.69 -21.36
C ILE A 522 54.54 66.15 -21.24
N LYS A 523 55.46 66.40 -20.31
CA LYS A 523 56.01 67.73 -20.05
C LYS A 523 57.50 67.65 -19.78
N GLU A 524 58.21 68.60 -20.35
CA GLU A 524 59.62 68.88 -20.08
C GLU A 524 60.01 68.79 -18.60
N SER A 525 61.11 68.09 -18.32
CA SER A 525 61.74 68.09 -17.00
C SER A 525 62.67 69.31 -16.89
N THR A 526 62.19 70.35 -16.19
CA THR A 526 62.98 71.58 -16.02
C THR A 526 64.26 71.31 -15.22
N SER A 527 65.41 71.63 -15.83
CA SER A 527 66.79 71.43 -15.33
C SER A 527 67.09 72.01 -13.95
#